data_AF-A0A7J7LMD1-F1
#
_entry.id   AF-A0A7J7LMD1-F1
#
_cell.length_a   1.000
_cell.length_b   1.000
_cell.length_c   1.000
_cell.angle_alpha   90.00
_cell.angle_beta   90.00
_cell.angle_gamma   90.00
#
_symmetry.space_group_name_H-M   'P 1'
#
loop_
_entity.id
_entity.type
_entity.pdbx_description
1 polymer ?
#
loop_
_entity_poly.entity_id
_entity_poly.type
_entity_poly.pdbx_seq_one_letter_code
_entity_poly.pdbx_strand_id
1 'polypeptide(L)'
;MSLMWDCCCYSKLQCVMCYLQGHSPNCCPWLYTKYRFPHCDGIRKLLTSYTTKNYNKKYLKCQHSKCTEFQWLSDANVQSGSSVGTFS
;
A
#
# COMPACT_ATOMS: atom_id res chain seq x y z
N MET A 1 -3.72 30.09 9.10
CA MET A 1 -2.68 29.10 8.76
C MET A 1 -3.35 27.75 8.61
N SER A 2 -3.81 27.41 7.41
CA SER A 2 -4.39 26.09 7.11
C SER A 2 -3.29 25.18 6.60
N LEU A 3 -2.90 24.20 7.41
CA LEU A 3 -1.96 23.16 7.01
C LEU A 3 -2.74 21.95 6.51
N MET A 4 -2.68 21.74 5.19
CA MET A 4 -2.13 20.49 4.63
C MET A 4 -2.92 19.18 4.79
N TRP A 5 -4.23 19.12 4.45
CA TRP A 5 -4.93 17.82 4.34
C TRP A 5 -6.00 17.67 3.22
N ASP A 6 -6.14 18.60 2.27
CA ASP A 6 -7.09 18.44 1.14
C ASP A 6 -6.56 17.59 -0.03
N CYS A 7 -5.64 16.65 0.22
CA CYS A 7 -5.11 15.74 -0.80
C CYS A 7 -5.87 14.40 -0.81
N CYS A 8 -7.18 14.44 -1.05
CA CYS A 8 -7.96 13.24 -1.39
C CYS A 8 -8.90 13.53 -2.57
N CYS A 9 -8.35 13.99 -3.70
CA CYS A 9 -9.10 14.02 -4.95
C CYS A 9 -9.46 12.58 -5.32
N TYR A 10 -10.72 12.20 -5.13
CA TYR A 10 -11.30 10.97 -5.65
C TYR A 10 -10.96 10.87 -7.14
N SER A 11 -10.14 9.86 -7.48
CA SER A 11 -9.76 9.59 -8.86
C SER A 11 -10.57 8.42 -9.37
N LYS A 12 -11.32 8.64 -10.47
CA LYS A 12 -11.92 7.55 -11.25
C LYS A 12 -10.85 6.72 -11.98
N LEU A 13 -9.64 7.26 -12.16
CA LEU A 13 -8.52 6.55 -12.74
C LEU A 13 -7.91 5.61 -11.70
N GLN A 14 -7.51 4.43 -12.18
CA GLN A 14 -6.78 3.45 -11.40
C GLN A 14 -5.40 4.00 -11.01
N CYS A 15 -5.07 3.92 -9.73
CA CYS A 15 -3.77 4.31 -9.21
C CYS A 15 -2.68 3.40 -9.81
N VAL A 16 -1.74 3.99 -10.53
CA VAL A 16 -0.65 3.24 -11.20
C VAL A 16 0.30 2.53 -10.23
N MET A 17 0.28 2.93 -8.95
CA MET A 17 1.09 2.30 -7.91
C MET A 17 0.46 1.00 -7.44
N CYS A 18 -0.80 1.05 -7.01
CA CYS A 18 -1.44 -0.07 -6.31
C CYS A 18 -2.56 -0.77 -7.09
N TYR A 19 -2.91 -0.24 -8.26
CA TYR A 19 -3.94 -0.77 -9.13
C TYR A 19 -5.37 -0.70 -8.54
N LEU A 20 -5.61 0.14 -7.54
CA LEU A 20 -6.96 0.42 -7.02
C LEU A 20 -7.47 1.78 -7.54
N GLN A 21 -8.80 1.93 -7.63
CA GLN A 21 -9.43 3.22 -7.92
C GLN A 21 -9.69 4.01 -6.62
N GLY A 22 -10.17 5.26 -6.76
CA GLY A 22 -10.61 6.07 -5.63
C GLY A 22 -9.53 6.97 -5.02
N HIS A 23 -8.29 6.92 -5.53
CA HIS A 23 -7.21 7.81 -5.11
C HIS A 23 -6.18 8.04 -6.22
N SER A 24 -5.50 9.19 -6.16
CA SER A 24 -4.35 9.48 -7.04
C SER A 24 -3.07 8.82 -6.50
N PRO A 25 -2.02 8.64 -7.32
CA PRO A 25 -0.76 8.02 -6.88
C PRO A 25 -0.11 8.67 -5.65
N ASN A 26 -0.26 10.00 -5.50
CA ASN A 26 0.24 10.75 -4.34
C ASN A 26 -0.47 10.39 -3.03
N CYS A 27 -1.69 9.86 -3.13
CA CYS A 27 -2.55 9.50 -2.00
C CYS A 27 -2.64 7.98 -1.83
N CYS A 28 -1.70 7.23 -2.43
CA CYS A 28 -1.72 5.78 -2.39
C CYS A 28 -1.51 5.29 -0.95
N PRO A 29 -2.45 4.52 -0.36
CA PRO A 29 -2.37 4.07 1.02
C PRO A 29 -1.22 3.09 1.27
N TRP A 30 -0.59 2.60 0.20
CA TRP A 30 0.52 1.67 0.25
C TRP A 30 1.88 2.35 0.09
N LEU A 31 1.92 3.60 -0.35
CA LEU A 31 3.14 4.34 -0.62
C LEU A 31 3.52 5.17 0.61
N TYR A 32 4.73 4.98 1.13
CA TYR A 32 5.30 5.77 2.22
C TYR A 32 4.45 5.84 3.51
N THR A 33 3.54 4.89 3.71
CA THR A 33 2.77 4.79 4.94
C THR A 33 3.55 4.08 6.03
N LYS A 34 3.28 4.43 7.29
CA LYS A 34 3.82 3.71 8.45
C LYS A 34 3.46 2.23 8.36
N TYR A 35 4.42 1.38 8.69
CA TYR A 35 4.17 -0.06 8.77
C TYR A 35 3.07 -0.34 9.80
N ARG A 36 2.10 -1.20 9.47
CA ARG A 36 0.97 -1.55 10.35
C ARG A 36 1.27 -2.69 11.33
N PHE A 37 2.52 -3.13 11.47
CA PHE A 37 2.87 -4.21 12.39
C PHE A 37 3.32 -3.67 13.74
N PRO A 38 2.91 -4.31 14.86
CA PRO A 38 3.14 -3.80 16.22
C PRO A 38 4.61 -3.68 16.62
N HIS A 39 5.56 -4.20 15.84
CA HIS A 39 6.99 -4.22 16.16
C HIS A 39 7.89 -3.62 15.08
N CYS A 40 7.33 -2.81 14.18
CA CYS A 40 8.12 -2.14 13.15
C CYS A 40 7.64 -0.70 12.91
N ASP A 41 8.52 0.25 13.20
CA ASP A 41 8.36 1.69 12.98
C ASP A 41 8.83 2.14 11.58
N GLY A 42 9.26 1.20 10.74
CA GLY A 42 9.77 1.49 9.41
C GLY A 42 8.71 2.00 8.44
N ILE A 43 9.18 2.54 7.32
CA ILE A 43 8.31 2.92 6.20
C ILE A 43 8.12 1.72 5.28
N ARG A 44 6.88 1.53 4.81
CA ARG A 44 6.54 0.53 3.81
C ARG A 44 7.00 0.98 2.41
N LYS A 45 7.78 0.13 1.75
CA LYS A 45 8.19 0.29 0.35
C LYS A 45 7.35 -0.59 -0.56
N LEU A 46 6.90 -0.02 -1.67
CA LEU A 46 6.26 -0.74 -2.76
C LEU A 46 7.32 -1.05 -3.83
N LEU A 47 7.54 -2.34 -4.09
CA LEU A 47 8.61 -2.84 -4.96
C LEU A 47 8.05 -3.76 -6.03
N THR A 48 8.79 -3.92 -7.13
CA THR A 48 8.47 -4.86 -8.22
C THR A 48 9.42 -6.07 -8.14
N SER A 49 8.88 -7.28 -8.22
CA SER A 49 9.66 -8.51 -8.25
C SER A 49 10.20 -8.78 -9.65
N TYR A 50 11.49 -9.10 -9.73
CA TYR A 50 12.18 -9.52 -10.95
C TYR A 50 12.57 -11.01 -10.92
N THR A 51 12.00 -11.78 -9.98
CA THR A 51 12.23 -13.23 -9.92
C THR A 51 11.48 -13.94 -11.05
N THR A 52 12.04 -15.02 -11.60
CA THR A 52 11.44 -15.75 -12.73
C THR A 52 10.02 -16.23 -12.45
N LYS A 53 9.74 -16.68 -11.22
CA LYS A 53 8.42 -17.19 -10.81
C LYS A 53 7.37 -16.08 -10.58
N ASN A 54 7.80 -14.87 -10.24
CA ASN A 54 6.91 -13.76 -9.87
C ASN A 54 7.33 -12.47 -10.57
N TYR A 55 7.65 -12.55 -11.85
CA TYR A 55 8.11 -11.41 -12.62
C TYR A 55 7.01 -10.34 -12.69
N ASN A 56 7.39 -9.08 -12.53
CA ASN A 56 6.51 -7.90 -12.52
C ASN A 56 5.45 -7.85 -11.40
N LYS A 57 5.40 -8.82 -10.48
CA LYS A 57 4.47 -8.75 -9.34
C LYS A 57 4.94 -7.71 -8.33
N LYS A 58 4.02 -6.88 -7.84
CA LYS A 58 4.30 -5.88 -6.81
C LYS A 58 4.17 -6.45 -5.40
N TYR A 59 5.06 -6.04 -4.51
CA TYR A 59 5.07 -6.45 -3.11
C TYR A 59 5.43 -5.28 -2.20
N LEU A 60 5.04 -5.43 -0.94
CA LEU A 60 5.28 -4.50 0.14
C LEU A 60 6.38 -5.09 1.04
N LYS A 61 7.40 -4.29 1.34
CA LYS A 61 8.47 -4.65 2.26
C LYS A 61 8.80 -3.48 3.16
N CYS A 62 9.19 -3.74 4.40
CA CYS A 62 9.73 -2.69 5.26
C CYS A 62 11.08 -2.18 4.71
N GLN A 63 11.36 -0.90 4.90
CA GLN A 63 12.67 -0.31 4.57
C GLN A 63 13.83 -0.86 5.42
N HIS A 64 13.57 -1.33 6.64
CA HIS A 64 14.60 -1.83 7.55
C HIS A 64 15.03 -3.24 7.11
N SER A 65 16.32 -3.43 6.87
CA SER A 65 16.88 -4.71 6.41
C SER A 65 16.67 -5.87 7.39
N LYS A 66 16.59 -5.56 8.69
CA LYS A 66 16.30 -6.53 9.76
C LYS A 66 14.83 -6.92 9.85
N CYS A 67 13.94 -6.18 9.19
CA CYS A 67 12.53 -6.51 9.13
C CYS A 67 12.28 -7.47 7.96
N THR A 68 11.93 -8.70 8.28
CA THR A 68 11.66 -9.77 7.31
C THR A 68 10.23 -9.74 6.78
N GLU A 69 9.41 -8.79 7.24
CA GLU A 69 8.01 -8.67 6.88
C GLU A 69 7.83 -8.38 5.38
N PHE A 70 6.94 -9.15 4.78
CA PHE A 70 6.69 -9.20 3.35
C PHE A 70 5.20 -9.43 3.12
N GLN A 71 4.62 -8.71 2.17
CA GLN A 71 3.22 -8.91 1.77
C GLN A 71 3.08 -8.67 0.27
N TRP A 72 2.38 -9.55 -0.45
CA TRP A 72 2.02 -9.24 -1.83
C TRP A 72 1.00 -8.10 -1.88
N LEU A 73 1.14 -7.21 -2.86
CA LEU A 73 0.21 -6.08 -3.01
C LEU A 73 -1.23 -6.56 -3.25
N SER A 74 -1.41 -7.66 -4.00
CA SER A 74 -2.73 -8.27 -4.24
C SER A 74 -3.43 -8.62 -2.93
N ASP A 75 -2.71 -9.24 -2.00
CA ASP A 75 -3.26 -9.74 -0.75
C ASP A 75 -3.61 -8.56 0.16
N ALA A 76 -2.75 -7.53 0.17
CA ALA A 76 -2.99 -6.29 0.90
C ALA A 76 -4.23 -5.54 0.37
N ASN A 77 -4.41 -5.51 -0.95
CA ASN A 77 -5.59 -4.91 -1.59
C ASN A 77 -6.88 -5.64 -1.19
N VAL A 78 -6.88 -6.98 -1.17
CA VAL A 78 -8.04 -7.77 -0.72
C VAL A 78 -8.36 -7.46 0.74
N GLN A 79 -7.37 -7.45 1.62
CA GLN A 79 -7.56 -7.11 3.04
C GLN A 79 -8.12 -5.69 3.24
N SER A 80 -7.73 -4.73 2.39
CA SER A 80 -8.27 -3.36 2.43
C SER A 80 -9.69 -3.23 1.89
N GLY A 81 -10.11 -4.13 0.98
CA GLY A 81 -11.48 -4.19 0.47
C GLY A 81 -12.44 -4.92 1.42
N SER A 82 -11.93 -5.82 2.26
CA SER A 82 -12.71 -6.58 3.23
C SER A 82 -13.12 -5.81 4.49
N SER A 83 -12.75 -4.53 4.66
CA SER A 83 -13.26 -3.71 5.77
C SER A 83 -14.65 -3.12 5.51
N VAL A 84 -15.35 -3.53 4.44
CA VAL A 84 -16.78 -3.26 4.25
C VAL A 84 -17.53 -4.59 4.32
N GLY A 85 -17.82 -5.03 5.55
CA GLY A 85 -18.65 -6.21 5.77
C GLY A 85 -18.52 -6.75 7.19
N THR A 86 -19.63 -6.69 7.92
CA THR A 86 -19.90 -7.21 9.27
C THR A 86 -19.79 -6.16 10.39
N PHE A 87 -20.81 -5.30 10.46
CA PHE A 87 -21.39 -4.97 11.75
C PHE A 87 -22.39 -6.09 12.07
N SER A 88 -22.20 -6.78 13.19
CA SER A 88 -23.24 -7.59 13.84
C SER A 88 -24.28 -6.70 14.48
#